data_AF-A0A923ZP38-F1
#
_entry.id   AF-A0A923ZP38-F1
#
_cell.length_a   1.000
_cell.length_b   1.000
_cell.length_c   1.000
_cell.angle_alpha   90.00
_cell.angle_beta   90.00
_cell.angle_gamma   90.00
#
_symmetry.space_group_name_H-M   'P 1'
#
loop_
_entity.id
_entity.type
_entity.pdbx_description
1 polymer ?
#
loop_
_entity_poly.entity_id
_entity_poly.type
_entity_poly.pdbx_seq_one_letter_code
_entity_poly.pdbx_strand_id
1 'polypeptide(L)' 'MRLGIHSAPVVAVIVGIKKFAYDIWGDTVNTASRMESSGQVKK' A
#
# COMPACT_ATOMS: atom_id res chain seq x y z
N MET A 1 -16.81 -2.69 -1.39
CA MET A 1 -15.38 -2.44 -1.71
C MET A 1 -14.96 -1.18 -0.95
N ARG A 2 -13.85 -1.23 -0.20
CA ARG A 2 -13.29 -0.09 0.56
C ARG A 2 -11.98 0.32 -0.10
N LEU A 3 -11.65 1.62 -0.05
CA LEU A 3 -10.43 2.15 -0.64
C LEU A 3 -9.87 3.26 0.25
N GLY A 4 -8.62 3.11 0.66
CA GLY A 4 -7.82 4.15 1.31
C GLY A 4 -6.77 4.66 0.32
N ILE A 5 -6.66 5.99 0.16
CA ILE A 5 -5.74 6.62 -0.79
C ILE A 5 -4.82 7.56 0.02
N HIS A 6 -3.51 7.40 -0.15
CA HIS A 6 -2.53 8.27 0.47
C HIS A 6 -1.35 8.50 -0.47
N SER A 7 -0.84 9.73 -0.53
CA SER A 7 0.26 10.14 -1.40
C SER A 7 1.39 10.75 -0.57
N ALA A 8 2.51 10.05 -0.52
CA ALA A 8 3.75 10.46 0.14
C ALA A 8 4.93 9.65 -0.43
N PRO A 9 6.19 9.97 -0.11
CA PRO A 9 7.35 9.24 -0.59
C PRO A 9 7.27 7.74 -0.24
N VAL A 10 7.63 6.87 -1.18
CA VAL A 10 7.66 5.40 -1.00
C VAL A 10 8.94 4.86 -1.62
N VAL A 11 9.40 3.72 -1.11
CA VAL A 11 10.52 2.98 -1.69
C VAL A 11 9.96 1.77 -2.44
N ALA A 12 10.31 1.63 -3.71
CA ALA A 12 9.99 0.45 -4.49
C ALA A 12 11.21 -0.47 -4.61
N VAL A 13 11.01 -1.78 -4.51
CA VAL A 13 12.07 -2.76 -4.61
C VAL A 13 11.65 -3.95 -5.46
N ILE A 14 12.63 -4.61 -6.07
CA ILE A 14 12.46 -5.89 -6.75
C ILE A 14 13.13 -6.96 -5.87
N VAL A 15 12.36 -7.95 -5.44
CA VAL A 15 12.85 -9.09 -4.67
C VAL A 15 12.94 -10.32 -5.58
N GLY A 16 14.10 -10.98 -5.56
CA GLY A 16 14.34 -12.26 -6.23
C GLY A 16 14.97 -12.13 -7.63
N ILE A 17 15.70 -13.18 -8.03
CA ILE A 17 16.45 -13.23 -9.31
C ILE A 17 15.78 -14.19 -10.32
N LYS A 18 15.00 -15.17 -9.84
CA LYS A 18 14.27 -16.15 -10.69
C LYS A 18 12.75 -15.97 -10.67
N LYS A 19 12.19 -15.43 -9.59
CA LYS A 19 10.79 -15.00 -9.48
C LYS A 19 10.80 -13.58 -8.96
N PHE A 20 10.80 -12.62 -9.88
CA PHE A 20 10.82 -11.21 -9.54
C PHE A 20 9.47 -10.82 -8.96
N ALA A 21 9.48 -10.34 -7.72
CA ALA A 21 8.34 -9.66 -7.11
C ALA A 21 8.66 -8.17 -7.04
N TYR A 22 7.82 -7.34 -7.65
CA TYR A 22 7.87 -5.91 -7.47
C TYR A 22 6.97 -5.55 -6.29
N ASP A 23 7.53 -4.85 -5.31
CA ASP A 23 6.80 -4.46 -4.11
C ASP A 23 7.16 -3.04 -3.67
N ILE A 24 6.23 -2.37 -2.98
CA ILE A 24 6.35 -0.98 -2.52
C ILE A 24 6.24 -0.90 -1.00
N TRP A 25 7.27 -0.38 -0.34
CA TRP A 25 7.40 -0.34 1.11
C TRP A 25 7.54 1.11 1.61
N GLY A 26 7.13 1.35 2.86
CA GLY A 26 7.28 2.65 3.54
C GLY A 26 6.07 3.03 4.40
N ASP A 27 6.21 4.05 5.23
CA ASP A 27 5.12 4.53 6.11
C ASP A 27 3.87 4.97 5.34
N THR A 28 4.03 5.39 4.08
CA THR A 28 2.95 5.75 3.17
C THR A 28 1.96 4.61 2.95
N VAL A 29 2.44 3.37 2.71
CA VAL A 29 1.56 2.20 2.49
C VAL A 29 0.86 1.79 3.78
N ASN A 30 1.54 1.89 4.93
CA ASN A 30 0.93 1.65 6.24
C ASN A 30 -0.20 2.64 6.53
N THR A 31 0.00 3.91 6.19
CA THR A 31 -1.01 4.96 6.39
C THR A 31 -2.19 4.77 5.44
N ALA A 32 -1.95 4.42 4.18
CA ALA A 32 -3.01 4.07 3.22
C ALA A 32 -3.84 2.87 3.70
N SER A 33 -3.18 1.83 4.24
CA SER A 33 -3.85 0.65 4.81
C SER A 33 -4.74 1.02 6.00
N ARG A 34 -4.26 1.87 6.91
CA ARG A 34 -5.08 2.37 8.03
C ARG A 34 -6.27 3.19 7.56
N MET A 35 -6.13 3.99 6.49
CA MET A 35 -7.24 4.74 5.89
C MET A 35 -8.29 3.82 5.27
N GLU A 36 -7.88 2.74 4.60
CA GLU A 36 -8.80 1.74 4.07
C GLU A 36 -9.55 1.02 5.21
N SER A 37 -8.81 0.59 6.24
CA SER A 37 -9.36 -0.20 7.34
C SER A 37 -10.29 0.60 8.25
N SER A 38 -10.06 1.91 8.41
CA SER A 38 -10.94 2.82 9.15
C SER A 38 -12.12 3.35 8.33
N GLY A 39 -12.15 3.09 7.01
CA GLY A 39 -13.20 3.53 6.11
C GLY A 39 -14.53 2.77 6.33
N GLN A 40 -15.61 3.50 6.57
CA GLN A 40 -16.95 2.91 6.57
C GLN A 40 -17.31 2.40 5.16
N VAL A 41 -17.85 1.20 5.05
CA VAL A 41 -18.52 0.76 3.81
C VAL A 41 -19.74 1.65 3.65
N LYS A 42 -19.68 2.60 2.70
CA LYS A 42 -20.89 3.26 2.22
C LYS A 42 -21.84 2.17 1.72
N LYS A 43 -23.02 2.14 2.34
CA LYS A 43 -24.13 1.24 2.05
C LYS A 43 -24.77 1.60 0.72
#